data_AF-B6HX67-F1
#
_entry.id   AF-B6HX67-F1
#
_cell.length_a   1.000
_cell.length_b   1.000
_cell.length_c   1.000
_cell.angle_alpha   90.00
_cell.angle_beta   90.00
_cell.angle_gamma   90.00
#
_symmetry.space_group_name_H-M   'P 1'
#
loop_
_entity.id
_entity.type
_entity.pdbx_description
1 polymer ?
#
loop_
_entity_poly.entity_id
_entity_poly.type
_entity_poly.pdbx_seq_one_letter_code
_entity_poly.pdbx_strand_id
1 'polypeptide(L)'
;MLNAMLRRTRADGVALKSMGSLPGRIHTPKAFFTFRQPLSRSLHTPCRRPALQWRALEPVSMPIRFKSETAAKAESWKQSRTITAIRKVFTFCGFFIITTGAVVVAFFIYDASTYRKGVSAMDIPVSELALNPRLGGPKNLPIADVLVGDHDSEAMLLQKDKPRL
;
A
#
# COMPACT_ATOMS: atom_id res chain seq x y z
N MET A 1 -2.92 -56.66 -20.12
CA MET A 1 -1.89 -57.17 -19.20
C MET A 1 -1.67 -56.14 -18.09
N LEU A 2 -1.97 -56.54 -16.85
CA LEU A 2 -1.54 -55.99 -15.53
C LEU A 2 -1.86 -54.51 -15.21
N ASN A 3 -2.97 -54.22 -14.54
CA ASN A 3 -3.21 -54.25 -13.08
C ASN A 3 -2.55 -53.11 -12.27
N ALA A 4 -3.42 -52.18 -11.87
CA ALA A 4 -3.61 -51.66 -10.51
C ALA A 4 -2.39 -51.66 -9.57
N MET A 5 -1.80 -50.47 -9.36
CA MET A 5 -0.89 -50.22 -8.24
C MET A 5 -1.68 -49.63 -7.06
N LEU A 6 -2.12 -50.55 -6.22
CA LEU A 6 -2.78 -50.34 -4.94
C LEU A 6 -1.69 -50.26 -3.86
N ARG A 7 -1.62 -49.18 -3.09
CA ARG A 7 -1.27 -49.22 -1.66
C ARG A 7 -1.53 -47.89 -0.96
N ARG A 8 -2.68 -47.89 -0.27
CA ARG A 8 -2.91 -47.15 0.98
C ARG A 8 -1.82 -47.51 1.99
N THR A 9 -1.28 -46.52 2.69
CA THR A 9 -0.83 -46.68 4.08
C THR A 9 -1.18 -45.43 4.87
N ARG A 10 -2.29 -45.59 5.60
CA ARG A 10 -2.71 -44.83 6.76
C ARG A 10 -1.83 -45.29 7.94
N ALA A 11 -1.27 -44.36 8.68
CA ALA A 11 -0.70 -44.61 10.00
C ALA A 11 -1.33 -43.61 10.98
N ASP A 12 -2.20 -44.15 11.83
CA ASP A 12 -2.74 -43.48 13.01
C ASP A 12 -1.73 -43.62 14.16
N GLY A 13 -1.63 -42.60 15.02
CA GLY A 13 -1.66 -42.83 16.46
C GLY A 13 -0.44 -42.48 17.33
N VAL A 14 -0.76 -41.67 18.35
CA VAL A 14 -0.34 -41.80 19.77
C VAL A 14 0.84 -40.94 20.27
N ALA A 15 0.45 -39.82 20.87
CA ALA A 15 0.75 -39.36 22.23
C ALA A 15 2.19 -39.37 22.75
N LEU A 16 2.68 -38.19 23.12
CA LEU A 16 3.62 -38.02 24.24
C LEU A 16 3.51 -36.62 24.89
N LYS A 17 2.81 -36.63 26.03
CA LYS A 17 3.14 -36.02 27.34
C LYS A 17 3.61 -34.56 27.40
N SER A 18 2.67 -33.75 27.90
CA SER A 18 2.82 -32.71 28.94
C SER A 18 4.09 -32.78 29.81
N MET A 19 4.86 -31.69 29.82
CA MET A 19 5.70 -31.08 30.88
C MET A 19 5.96 -29.65 30.36
N GLY A 20 5.93 -28.52 31.07
CA GLY A 20 5.87 -28.14 32.46
C GLY A 20 5.85 -26.60 32.47
N SER A 21 5.25 -26.02 33.50
CA SER A 21 5.03 -24.58 33.70
C SER A 21 6.31 -23.78 33.95
N LEU A 22 6.36 -22.52 33.49
CA LEU A 22 6.60 -21.29 34.27
C LEU A 22 6.75 -20.08 33.31
N PRO A 23 5.87 -19.05 33.36
CA PRO A 23 6.17 -17.76 32.77
C PRO A 23 6.63 -16.77 33.84
N GLY A 24 7.86 -16.27 33.65
CA GLY A 24 8.41 -15.12 34.35
C GLY A 24 7.61 -13.85 34.06
N ARG A 25 7.18 -13.21 35.15
CA ARG A 25 6.53 -11.91 35.21
C ARG A 25 7.60 -10.81 35.13
N ILE A 26 7.50 -9.89 34.17
CA ILE A 26 7.87 -8.46 34.35
C ILE A 26 7.01 -7.62 33.39
N HIS A 27 6.56 -6.50 33.94
CA HIS A 27 5.57 -5.55 33.46
C HIS A 27 6.07 -4.64 32.34
N THR A 28 5.20 -4.32 31.38
CA THR A 28 5.16 -3.02 30.71
C THR A 28 3.70 -2.62 30.45
N PRO A 29 3.18 -1.50 30.98
CA PRO A 29 1.89 -0.98 30.59
C PRO A 29 2.04 0.14 29.55
N LYS A 30 1.17 0.14 28.53
CA LYS A 30 0.49 1.36 28.07
C LYS A 30 -0.69 0.97 27.18
N ALA A 31 -1.81 1.59 27.51
CA ALA A 31 -3.16 1.24 27.14
C ALA A 31 -3.53 1.63 25.71
N PHE A 32 -4.36 0.81 25.06
CA PHE A 32 -5.29 1.29 24.04
C PHE A 32 -6.71 0.96 24.49
N PHE A 33 -7.48 2.03 24.67
CA PHE A 33 -8.90 2.03 25.00
C PHE A 33 -9.70 1.31 23.91
N THR A 34 -10.30 0.16 24.25
CA THR A 34 -11.51 -0.33 23.59
C THR A 34 -12.67 -0.17 24.55
N PHE A 35 -13.43 0.91 24.42
CA PHE A 35 -14.68 1.10 25.14
C PHE A 35 -15.76 0.22 24.50
N ARG A 36 -15.94 -0.99 25.03
CA ARG A 36 -17.20 -1.74 24.92
C ARG A 36 -17.90 -1.66 26.26
N GLN A 37 -18.99 -0.90 26.33
CA GLN A 37 -19.94 -1.01 27.44
C GLN A 37 -21.22 -1.66 26.92
N PRO A 38 -21.63 -2.81 27.49
CA PRO A 38 -23.01 -3.23 27.51
C PRO A 38 -23.66 -2.69 28.79
N LEU A 39 -24.86 -2.13 28.68
CA LEU A 39 -25.69 -1.86 29.85
C LEU A 39 -27.15 -2.15 29.48
N SER A 40 -27.53 -3.40 29.71
CA SER A 40 -28.93 -3.76 29.96
C SER A 40 -29.38 -3.07 31.25
N ARG A 41 -30.44 -2.27 31.16
CA ARG A 41 -31.27 -1.94 32.32
C ARG A 41 -32.71 -1.84 31.88
N SER A 42 -33.47 -2.89 32.19
CA SER A 42 -34.92 -2.91 32.12
C SER A 42 -35.49 -2.11 33.29
N LEU A 43 -36.43 -1.21 33.02
CA LEU A 43 -37.43 -0.79 34.00
C LEU A 43 -38.79 -0.71 33.29
N HIS A 44 -39.66 -1.66 33.63
CA HIS A 44 -41.09 -1.58 33.36
C HIS A 44 -41.71 -0.52 34.25
N THR A 45 -42.43 0.43 33.66
CA THR A 45 -43.58 1.11 34.28
C THR A 45 -44.64 1.37 33.21
N PRO A 46 -45.91 0.97 33.39
CA PRO A 46 -46.99 1.34 32.50
C PRO A 46 -47.64 2.62 33.01
N CYS A 47 -47.51 3.73 32.28
CA CYS A 47 -48.26 4.94 32.58
C CYS A 47 -49.41 5.07 31.56
N ARG A 48 -50.60 4.62 31.98
CA ARG A 48 -51.89 4.97 31.33
C ARG A 48 -51.99 6.49 31.27
N ARG A 49 -52.04 7.06 30.07
CA ARG A 49 -52.54 8.43 29.85
C ARG A 49 -53.91 8.38 29.18
N PRO A 50 -54.86 9.21 29.62
CA PRO A 50 -56.23 9.23 29.11
C PRO A 50 -56.27 9.79 27.68
N ALA A 51 -57.11 9.19 26.85
CA ALA A 51 -57.40 9.67 25.51
C ALA A 51 -58.14 11.02 25.60
N LEU A 52 -57.48 12.09 25.19
CA LEU A 52 -58.15 13.34 24.81
C LEU A 52 -58.75 13.13 23.42
N GLN A 53 -60.03 12.77 23.41
CA GLN A 53 -60.84 12.57 22.21
C GLN A 53 -61.22 13.94 21.63
N TRP A 54 -60.29 14.54 20.88
CA TRP A 54 -60.62 15.64 19.98
C TRP A 54 -61.19 15.04 18.70
N ARG A 55 -62.51 15.19 18.54
CA ARG A 55 -63.25 14.85 17.33
C ARG A 55 -62.87 15.86 16.23
N ALA A 56 -61.70 15.67 15.62
CA ALA A 56 -61.32 16.38 14.41
C ALA A 56 -62.07 15.75 13.23
N LEU A 57 -62.76 16.59 12.46
CA LEU A 57 -63.40 16.21 11.22
C LEU A 57 -62.29 15.80 10.24
N GLU A 58 -62.17 14.50 9.98
CA GLU A 58 -61.26 13.94 8.98
C GLU A 58 -61.59 14.54 7.60
N PRO A 59 -60.68 15.27 6.94
CA PRO A 59 -60.82 15.51 5.52
C PRO A 59 -60.71 14.15 4.84
N VAL A 60 -61.75 13.77 4.08
CA VAL A 60 -61.76 12.59 3.21
C VAL A 60 -60.66 12.79 2.17
N SER A 61 -59.45 12.37 2.53
CA SER A 61 -58.29 12.29 1.68
C SER A 61 -58.46 11.03 0.86
N MET A 62 -59.13 11.17 -0.29
CA MET A 62 -59.18 10.12 -1.30
C MET A 62 -57.73 9.78 -1.69
N PRO A 63 -57.23 8.54 -1.47
CA PRO A 63 -55.95 8.16 -2.03
C PRO A 63 -56.16 8.02 -3.54
N ILE A 64 -55.76 9.05 -4.30
CA ILE A 64 -55.62 8.97 -5.75
C ILE A 64 -54.46 8.02 -6.01
N ARG A 65 -54.78 6.72 -6.05
CA ARG A 65 -53.85 5.66 -6.44
C ARG A 65 -53.68 5.72 -7.95
N PHE A 66 -52.73 6.53 -8.41
CA PHE A 66 -52.21 6.41 -9.77
C PHE A 66 -51.61 5.01 -9.95
N LYS A 67 -52.32 4.14 -10.67
CA LYS A 67 -51.76 2.89 -11.17
C LYS A 67 -50.89 3.21 -12.38
N SER A 68 -49.63 3.52 -12.15
CA SER A 68 -48.60 3.50 -13.18
C SER A 68 -48.34 2.03 -13.58
N GLU A 69 -49.07 1.56 -14.59
CA GLU A 69 -48.93 0.20 -15.17
C GLU A 69 -47.57 -0.06 -15.82
N THR A 70 -46.71 0.95 -15.95
CA THR A 70 -45.34 0.78 -16.45
C THR A 70 -44.33 0.39 -15.37
N ALA A 71 -44.73 0.32 -14.09
CA ALA A 71 -43.86 -0.14 -12.99
C ALA A 71 -43.88 -1.66 -12.77
N ALA A 72 -44.81 -2.39 -13.40
CA ALA A 72 -45.05 -3.81 -13.12
C ALA A 72 -44.10 -4.79 -13.83
N LYS A 73 -43.18 -4.31 -14.67
CA LYS A 73 -42.20 -5.17 -15.37
C LYS A 73 -40.74 -4.85 -15.06
N ALA A 74 -40.47 -4.12 -13.97
CA ALA A 74 -39.16 -4.15 -13.35
C ALA A 74 -39.08 -5.42 -12.50
N GLU A 75 -39.01 -6.57 -13.17
CA GLU A 75 -38.59 -7.83 -12.54
C GLU A 75 -37.20 -7.57 -11.95
N SER A 76 -37.16 -7.33 -10.64
CA SER A 76 -35.90 -7.24 -9.88
C SER A 76 -35.28 -8.63 -9.91
N TRP A 77 -34.55 -8.90 -11.00
CA TRP A 77 -33.87 -10.16 -11.22
C TRP A 77 -33.11 -10.48 -9.93
N LYS A 78 -33.53 -11.55 -9.23
CA LYS A 78 -32.95 -11.91 -7.93
C LYS A 78 -31.45 -12.04 -8.13
N GLN A 79 -30.73 -11.00 -7.71
CA GLN A 79 -29.31 -10.92 -8.00
C GLN A 79 -28.66 -12.08 -7.24
N SER A 80 -28.15 -13.05 -8.01
CA SER A 80 -27.54 -14.22 -7.41
C SER A 80 -26.32 -13.79 -6.61
N ARG A 81 -26.06 -14.48 -5.49
CA ARG A 81 -24.88 -14.22 -4.66
C ARG A 81 -23.59 -14.25 -5.48
N THR A 82 -23.56 -15.05 -6.55
CA THR A 82 -22.43 -15.16 -7.49
C THR A 82 -22.23 -13.90 -8.31
N ILE A 83 -23.28 -13.29 -8.89
CA ILE A 83 -23.17 -12.04 -9.65
C ILE A 83 -22.66 -10.91 -8.74
N THR A 84 -23.18 -10.82 -7.52
CA THR A 84 -22.70 -9.84 -6.53
C THR A 84 -21.24 -10.09 -6.13
N ALA A 85 -20.84 -11.35 -5.96
CA ALA A 85 -19.46 -11.71 -5.64
C ALA A 85 -18.50 -11.36 -6.80
N ILE A 86 -18.86 -11.70 -8.04
CA ILE A 86 -18.06 -11.38 -9.24
C ILE A 86 -17.88 -9.86 -9.35
N ARG A 87 -18.97 -9.09 -9.22
CA ARG A 87 -18.89 -7.62 -9.25
C ARG A 87 -17.96 -7.07 -8.17
N LYS A 88 -18.02 -7.61 -6.94
CA LYS A 88 -17.11 -7.21 -5.86
C LYS A 88 -15.64 -7.52 -6.21
N VAL A 89 -15.35 -8.73 -6.70
CA VAL A 89 -13.99 -9.10 -7.11
C VAL A 89 -13.49 -8.18 -8.21
N PHE A 90 -14.29 -7.90 -9.23
CA PHE A 90 -13.92 -6.95 -10.29
C PHE A 90 -13.67 -5.53 -9.75
N THR A 91 -14.49 -5.04 -8.81
CA THR A 91 -14.25 -3.72 -8.21
C THR A 91 -12.97 -3.66 -7.39
N PHE A 92 -12.68 -4.69 -6.58
CA PHE A 92 -11.44 -4.73 -5.79
C PHE A 92 -10.20 -4.93 -6.67
N CYS A 93 -10.31 -5.80 -7.69
CA CYS A 93 -9.25 -6.02 -8.67
C CYS A 93 -8.95 -4.75 -9.46
N GLY A 94 -9.98 -4.07 -10.00
CA GLY A 94 -9.83 -2.81 -10.71
C GLY A 94 -9.20 -1.73 -9.84
N PHE A 95 -9.66 -1.57 -8.60
CA PHE A 95 -9.06 -0.63 -7.65
C PHE A 95 -7.58 -0.95 -7.38
N PHE A 96 -7.24 -2.23 -7.19
CA PHE A 96 -5.86 -2.66 -6.99
C PHE A 96 -4.97 -2.32 -8.19
N ILE A 97 -5.42 -2.60 -9.41
CA ILE A 97 -4.67 -2.28 -10.64
C ILE A 97 -4.50 -0.76 -10.80
N ILE A 98 -5.55 0.02 -10.58
CA ILE A 98 -5.48 1.49 -10.69
C ILE A 98 -4.52 2.08 -9.65
N THR A 99 -4.61 1.63 -8.40
CA THR A 99 -3.76 2.14 -7.31
C THR A 99 -2.29 1.76 -7.52
N THR A 100 -2.00 0.50 -7.82
CA THR A 100 -0.62 0.07 -8.13
C THR A 100 -0.07 0.73 -9.38
N GLY A 101 -0.87 0.83 -10.45
CA GLY A 101 -0.51 1.55 -11.66
C GLY A 101 -0.21 3.03 -11.40
N ALA A 102 -1.02 3.70 -10.59
CA ALA A 102 -0.79 5.10 -10.20
C ALA A 102 0.53 5.27 -9.44
N VAL A 103 0.88 4.34 -8.54
CA VAL A 103 2.17 4.35 -7.84
C VAL A 103 3.33 4.20 -8.82
N VAL A 104 3.24 3.27 -9.78
CA VAL A 104 4.28 3.07 -10.81
C VAL A 104 4.43 4.32 -11.67
N VAL A 105 3.33 4.89 -12.15
CA VAL A 105 3.36 6.14 -12.94
C VAL A 105 3.94 7.29 -12.12
N ALA A 106 3.57 7.42 -10.85
CA ALA A 106 4.13 8.43 -9.96
C ALA A 106 5.64 8.24 -9.75
N PHE A 107 6.12 7.00 -9.65
CA PHE A 107 7.56 6.70 -9.60
C PHE A 107 8.27 7.17 -10.88
N PHE A 108 7.73 6.90 -12.07
CA PHE A 108 8.30 7.40 -13.32
C PHE A 108 8.28 8.93 -13.42
N ILE A 109 7.19 9.57 -13.00
CA ILE A 109 7.13 11.04 -12.93
C ILE A 109 8.19 11.57 -11.96
N TYR A 110 8.35 10.92 -10.80
CA TYR A 110 9.36 11.27 -9.82
C TYR A 110 10.77 11.10 -10.39
N ASP A 111 11.07 9.99 -11.05
CA ASP A 111 12.35 9.74 -11.70
C ASP A 111 12.65 10.81 -12.76
N ALA A 112 11.68 11.07 -13.64
CA ALA A 112 11.78 12.07 -14.68
C ALA A 112 11.89 13.50 -14.14
N SER A 113 11.29 13.82 -13.00
CA SER A 113 11.33 15.17 -12.40
C SER A 113 12.53 15.39 -11.49
N THR A 114 12.96 14.37 -10.76
CA THR A 114 14.08 14.44 -9.81
C THR A 114 15.42 14.40 -10.53
N TYR A 115 15.52 13.59 -11.59
CA TYR A 115 16.75 13.47 -12.37
C TYR A 115 16.67 14.20 -13.72
N ARG A 116 15.70 15.11 -13.89
CA ARG A 116 15.75 16.09 -14.96
C ARG A 116 16.91 17.03 -14.70
N LYS A 117 18.10 16.63 -15.19
CA LYS A 117 19.22 17.54 -15.42
C LYS A 117 18.64 18.68 -16.23
N GLY A 118 18.55 19.87 -15.62
CA GLY A 118 17.89 21.01 -16.22
C GLY A 118 18.40 21.24 -17.63
N VAL A 119 17.57 21.85 -18.48
CA VAL A 119 17.88 22.27 -19.85
C VAL A 119 19.17 23.12 -19.96
N SER A 120 19.77 23.49 -18.83
CA SER A 120 21.19 23.80 -18.74
C SER A 120 22.03 22.52 -18.84
N ALA A 121 22.11 21.95 -20.04
CA ALA A 121 23.36 21.34 -20.49
C ALA A 121 24.39 22.47 -20.63
N MET A 122 24.73 23.12 -19.51
CA MET A 122 25.84 24.05 -19.48
C MET A 122 27.07 23.20 -19.71
N ASP A 123 27.83 23.56 -20.74
CA ASP A 123 29.15 22.98 -20.95
C ASP A 123 29.91 23.08 -19.64
N ILE A 124 30.23 21.91 -19.09
CA ILE A 124 31.08 21.82 -17.91
C ILE A 124 32.40 22.47 -18.36
N PRO A 125 32.90 23.50 -17.66
CA PRO A 125 34.16 24.12 -18.03
C PRO A 125 35.28 23.12 -17.80
N VAL A 126 35.61 22.37 -18.84
CA VAL A 126 36.76 21.47 -18.88
C VAL A 126 37.97 22.31 -19.25
N SER A 127 39.07 22.14 -18.51
CA SER A 127 40.32 22.81 -18.86
C SER A 127 40.78 22.36 -20.25
N GLU A 128 41.26 23.29 -21.07
CA GLU A 128 41.86 22.98 -22.37
C GLU A 128 42.97 21.93 -22.27
N LEU A 129 43.70 21.88 -21.14
CA LEU A 129 44.75 20.90 -20.89
C LEU A 129 44.21 19.46 -20.72
N ALA A 130 42.94 19.31 -20.33
CA ALA A 130 42.29 18.01 -20.24
C ALA A 130 41.82 17.51 -21.61
N LEU A 131 41.52 18.42 -22.55
CA LEU A 131 41.21 18.08 -23.95
C LEU A 131 42.48 17.88 -24.78
N ASN A 132 43.49 18.73 -24.57
CA ASN A 132 44.76 18.74 -25.27
C ASN A 132 45.91 18.61 -24.26
N PRO A 133 46.20 17.39 -23.79
CA PRO A 133 47.24 17.18 -22.79
C PRO A 133 48.63 17.44 -23.38
N ARG A 134 49.55 17.89 -22.53
CA ARG A 134 50.96 18.01 -22.92
C ARG A 134 51.51 16.61 -23.15
N LEU A 135 52.10 16.38 -24.31
CA LEU A 135 52.76 15.12 -24.62
C LEU A 135 54.22 15.20 -24.20
N GLY A 136 54.81 14.06 -23.84
CA GLY A 136 56.26 13.99 -23.72
C GLY A 136 56.82 12.59 -23.58
N GLY A 137 58.12 12.55 -23.25
CA GLY A 137 58.96 11.37 -23.34
C GLY A 137 59.17 10.90 -24.79
N PRO A 138 59.99 9.87 -25.01
CA PRO A 138 60.29 9.34 -26.35
C PRO A 138 59.07 8.77 -27.09
N LYS A 139 57.96 8.54 -26.39
CA LYS A 139 56.73 7.90 -26.89
C LYS A 139 55.54 8.86 -27.01
N ASN A 140 55.74 10.17 -26.79
CA ASN A 140 54.71 11.20 -26.89
C ASN A 140 53.42 10.85 -26.13
N LEU A 141 53.55 10.35 -24.91
CA LEU A 141 52.39 10.01 -24.09
C LEU A 141 51.88 11.26 -23.35
N PRO A 142 50.57 11.35 -23.07
CA PRO A 142 50.01 12.41 -22.23
C PRO A 142 50.69 12.47 -20.86
N ILE A 143 51.15 13.66 -20.49
CA ILE A 143 51.70 13.99 -19.18
C ILE A 143 50.60 14.66 -18.36
N ALA A 144 50.34 14.11 -17.17
CA ALA A 144 49.43 14.72 -16.22
C ALA A 144 50.18 15.69 -15.30
N ASP A 145 49.97 17.00 -15.49
CA ASP A 145 50.58 18.05 -14.66
C ASP A 145 49.92 18.13 -13.27
N VAL A 146 48.64 17.78 -13.16
CA VAL A 146 47.89 17.73 -11.91
C VAL A 146 47.07 16.44 -11.89
N LEU A 147 47.19 15.66 -10.81
CA LEU A 147 46.36 14.47 -10.61
C LEU A 147 45.15 14.84 -9.75
N VAL A 148 44.01 14.21 -10.01
CA VAL A 148 42.80 14.39 -9.21
C VAL A 148 43.06 14.08 -7.73
N GLY A 149 43.88 13.07 -7.45
CA GLY A 149 44.22 12.64 -6.08
C GLY A 149 45.15 13.57 -5.31
N ASP A 150 45.79 14.55 -5.96
CA ASP A 150 46.72 15.47 -5.29
C ASP A 150 46.02 16.36 -4.26
N HIS A 151 44.68 16.46 -4.36
CA HIS A 151 43.84 17.29 -3.51
C HIS A 151 42.94 16.47 -2.57
N ASP A 152 43.10 15.15 -2.50
CA ASP A 152 42.20 14.26 -1.72
C ASP A 152 42.45 14.33 -0.20
N SER A 153 43.66 14.71 0.24
CA SER A 153 43.98 14.86 1.66
C SER A 153 45.09 15.87 1.92
N GLU A 154 45.16 16.38 3.15
CA GLU A 154 46.22 17.32 3.58
C GLU A 154 47.64 16.75 3.38
N ALA A 155 47.81 15.43 3.59
CA ALA A 155 49.08 14.77 3.35
C ALA A 155 49.48 14.78 1.86
N MET A 156 48.51 14.64 0.94
CA MET A 156 48.76 14.70 -0.51
C MET A 156 49.05 16.12 -0.98
N LEU A 157 48.38 17.13 -0.40
CA LEU A 157 48.65 18.55 -0.68
C LEU A 157 50.09 18.94 -0.35
N LEU A 158 50.63 18.47 0.78
CA LEU A 158 52.01 18.72 1.20
C LEU A 158 53.07 18.06 0.29
N GLN A 159 52.66 17.05 -0.49
CA GLN A 159 53.53 16.30 -1.38
C GLN A 159 53.34 16.67 -2.86
N LYS A 160 52.33 17.48 -3.19
CA LYS A 160 51.98 17.87 -4.56
C LYS A 160 53.17 18.45 -5.34
N ASP A 161 53.92 19.36 -4.72
CA ASP A 161 55.02 20.07 -5.39
C ASP A 161 56.35 19.31 -5.33
N LYS A 162 56.38 18.11 -4.73
CA LYS A 162 57.59 17.31 -4.67
C LYS A 162 57.88 16.70 -6.05
N PRO A 163 59.16 16.68 -6.48
CA PRO A 163 59.53 16.03 -7.72
C PRO A 163 59.16 14.54 -7.66
N ARG A 164 58.44 14.07 -8.68
CA ARG A 164 58.09 12.66 -8.86
C ARG A 164 59.17 11.98 -9.71
N LEU A 165 59.51 10.75 -9.35
CA LEU A 165 60.54 9.94 -10.01
C LEU A 165 59.97 9.15 -11.18
#